data_AF-A0A924G7E0-F1
#
_entry.id   AF-A0A924G7E0-F1
#
_cell.length_a   1.000
_cell.length_b   1.000
_cell.length_c   1.000
_cell.angle_alpha   90.00
_cell.angle_beta   90.00
_cell.angle_gamma   90.00
#
_symmetry.space_group_name_H-M   'P 1'
#
loop_
_entity.id
_entity.type
_entity.pdbx_description
1 polymer ?
#
loop_
_entity_poly.entity_id
_entity_poly.type
_entity_poly.pdbx_seq_one_letter_code
_entity_poly.pdbx_strand_id
1 'polypeptide(L)' 'AQVSLHAGGLAPVTTGEYRLGDVRHITASSTRLRTELQWMPAVTFEDGMREFATAPLRPAVI' A
#
# COMPACT_ATOMS: atom_id res chain seq x y z
N ALA A 1 -1.27 -7.41 -7.02
CA ALA A 1 -2.37 -7.73 -7.95
C ALA A 1 -3.32 -6.54 -8.17
N GLN A 2 -3.90 -5.95 -7.11
CA GLN A 2 -4.89 -4.86 -7.24
C GLN A 2 -4.42 -3.65 -8.05
N VAL A 3 -3.18 -3.17 -7.84
CA VAL A 3 -2.64 -2.06 -8.65
C VAL A 3 -2.67 -2.39 -10.14
N SER A 4 -2.15 -3.55 -10.52
CA SER A 4 -2.12 -3.95 -11.93
C SER A 4 -3.52 -4.07 -12.51
N LEU A 5 -4.46 -4.67 -11.75
CA LEU A 5 -5.86 -4.76 -12.16
C LEU A 5 -6.47 -3.37 -12.40
N HIS A 6 -6.33 -2.44 -11.46
CA HIS A 6 -6.93 -1.11 -11.55
C HIS A 6 -6.22 -0.17 -12.53
N ALA A 7 -4.95 -0.42 -12.83
CA ALA A 7 -4.17 0.31 -13.83
C ALA A 7 -4.26 -0.30 -15.24
N GLY A 8 -4.98 -1.42 -15.44
CA GLY A 8 -5.04 -2.12 -16.73
C GLY A 8 -3.75 -2.84 -17.12
N GLY A 9 -2.89 -3.16 -16.14
CA GLY A 9 -1.64 -3.89 -16.32
C GLY A 9 -1.80 -5.40 -16.35
N LEU A 10 -0.69 -6.10 -16.65
CA LEU A 10 -0.63 -7.56 -16.68
C LEU A 10 -0.73 -8.18 -15.28
N ALA A 11 -1.23 -9.42 -15.19
CA ALA A 11 -1.21 -10.15 -13.94
C ALA A 11 0.24 -10.28 -13.41
N PRO A 12 0.51 -9.99 -12.13
CA PRO A 12 1.85 -10.14 -11.58
C PRO A 12 2.26 -11.62 -11.55
N VAL A 13 3.55 -11.88 -11.75
CA VAL A 13 4.14 -13.22 -11.70
C VAL A 13 4.89 -13.40 -10.39
N THR A 14 4.67 -14.51 -9.70
CA THR A 14 5.44 -14.91 -8.52
C THR A 14 6.72 -15.59 -8.98
N THR A 15 7.88 -14.95 -8.74
CA THR A 15 9.18 -15.46 -9.20
C THR A 15 9.82 -16.48 -8.25
N GLY A 16 9.46 -16.46 -6.96
CA GLY A 16 10.11 -17.28 -5.93
C GLY A 16 11.39 -16.68 -5.34
N GLU A 17 11.89 -15.58 -5.92
CA GLU A 17 13.06 -14.83 -5.43
C GLU A 17 12.73 -14.03 -4.16
N TYR A 18 13.75 -13.74 -3.35
CA TYR A 18 13.64 -12.89 -2.16
C TYR A 18 14.91 -12.07 -1.93
N ARG A 19 14.80 -10.96 -1.19
CA ARG A 19 15.95 -10.16 -0.79
C ARG A 19 16.42 -10.57 0.60
N LEU A 20 17.74 -10.64 0.79
CA LEU A 20 18.30 -10.85 2.12
C LEU A 20 18.04 -9.63 2.99
N GLY A 21 17.41 -9.84 4.14
CA GLY A 21 17.07 -8.77 5.09
C GLY A 21 15.67 -8.18 4.92
N ASP A 22 14.89 -8.59 3.91
CA ASP A 22 13.49 -8.15 3.80
C ASP A 22 12.65 -8.69 4.96
N VAL A 23 11.90 -7.80 5.60
CA VAL A 23 10.96 -8.15 6.66
C VAL A 23 9.65 -8.64 6.04
N ARG A 24 9.21 -9.85 6.39
CA ARG A 24 8.02 -10.48 5.77
C ARG A 24 6.69 -9.92 6.25
N HIS A 25 6.64 -9.49 7.50
CA HIS A 25 5.42 -8.97 8.13
C HIS A 25 5.75 -7.68 8.86
N ILE A 26 5.22 -6.57 8.37
CA ILE A 26 5.36 -5.26 8.98
C ILE A 26 3.97 -4.78 9.34
N THR A 27 3.71 -4.64 10.64
CA THR A 27 2.48 -4.04 11.17
C THR A 27 2.86 -3.05 12.27
N ALA A 28 2.01 -2.05 12.49
CA ALA A 28 2.17 -1.10 13.57
C ALA A 28 0.91 -1.09 14.42
N SER A 29 1.07 -1.05 15.74
CA SER A 29 -0.05 -0.83 16.64
C SER A 29 -0.62 0.57 16.42
N SER A 30 -1.93 0.66 16.17
CA SER A 30 -2.65 1.94 16.09
C SER A 30 -3.16 2.44 17.44
N THR A 31 -2.85 1.74 18.55
CA THR A 31 -3.42 2.06 19.88
C THR A 31 -3.18 3.52 20.26
N ARG A 32 -1.94 3.99 20.14
CA ARG A 32 -1.58 5.36 20.54
C ARG A 32 -2.29 6.43 19.70
N LEU A 33 -2.42 6.22 18.40
CA LEU A 33 -3.16 7.10 17.49
C LEU A 33 -4.65 7.18 17.88
N ARG A 34 -5.25 6.03 18.23
CA ARG A 34 -6.65 5.98 18.68
C ARG A 34 -6.84 6.68 20.01
N THR A 35 -5.95 6.47 20.98
CA THR A 35 -6.12 7.02 22.34
C THR A 35 -5.81 8.51 22.41
N GLU A 36 -4.74 8.96 21.76
CA GLU A 36 -4.28 10.35 21.89
C GLU A 36 -4.94 11.28 20.88
N LEU A 37 -5.25 10.78 19.68
CA LEU A 37 -5.74 11.61 18.58
C LEU A 37 -7.19 11.29 18.17
N GLN A 38 -7.83 10.30 18.81
CA GLN A 38 -9.14 9.78 18.40
C GLN A 38 -9.15 9.37 16.91
N TRP A 39 -7.99 9.00 16.38
CA TRP A 39 -7.81 8.70 14.98
C TRP A 39 -8.20 7.25 14.66
N MET A 40 -8.85 7.05 13.52
CA MET A 40 -9.14 5.73 12.96
C MET A 40 -8.93 5.76 11.44
N PRO A 41 -8.51 4.63 10.81
CA PRO A 41 -8.45 4.54 9.37
C PRO A 41 -9.86 4.66 8.78
N ALA A 42 -10.05 5.59 7.84
CA ALA A 42 -11.32 5.83 7.19
C ALA A 42 -11.43 5.18 5.80
N VAL A 43 -10.29 4.77 5.23
CA VAL A 43 -10.20 4.19 3.88
C VAL A 43 -9.83 2.71 4.02
N THR A 44 -10.56 1.86 3.32
CA THR A 44 -10.26 0.42 3.23
C THR A 44 -9.00 0.20 2.40
N PHE A 45 -8.40 -0.99 2.50
CA PHE A 45 -7.26 -1.30 1.65
C PHE A 45 -7.68 -1.30 0.17
N GLU A 46 -8.82 -1.90 -0.15
CA GLU A 46 -9.33 -2.03 -1.51
C GLU A 46 -9.61 -0.66 -2.15
N ASP A 47 -10.26 0.25 -1.43
CA ASP A 47 -10.57 1.59 -1.94
C ASP A 47 -9.29 2.41 -2.14
N GLY A 48 -8.37 2.35 -1.18
CA GLY A 48 -7.08 3.03 -1.28
C GLY A 48 -6.25 2.51 -2.46
N MET A 49 -6.23 1.20 -2.70
CA MET A 49 -5.50 0.60 -3.82
C MET A 49 -6.11 0.96 -5.18
N ARG A 50 -7.45 1.12 -5.25
CA ARG A 50 -8.14 1.57 -6.47
C ARG A 50 -7.78 3.02 -6.83
N GLU A 51 -7.84 3.91 -5.85
CA GLU A 51 -7.44 5.32 -6.03
C GLU A 51 -5.96 5.42 -6.41
N PHE A 52 -5.10 4.75 -5.63
CA PHE A 52 -3.65 4.79 -5.81
C PHE A 52 -3.19 4.35 -7.20
N ALA A 53 -3.85 3.35 -7.81
CA ALA A 53 -3.46 2.81 -9.11
C ALA A 53 -3.51 3.83 -10.26
N THR A 54 -4.25 4.94 -10.09
CA THR A 54 -4.44 5.96 -11.14
C THR A 54 -4.06 7.37 -10.67
N ALA A 55 -3.65 7.54 -9.42
CA ALA A 55 -3.26 8.82 -8.87
C ALA A 55 -2.06 9.41 -9.62
N PRO A 56 -2.03 10.74 -9.87
CA PRO A 56 -0.91 11.38 -10.55
C PRO A 56 0.38 11.23 -9.74
N LEU A 57 1.50 10.98 -10.41
CA LEU A 57 2.80 10.93 -9.76
C LEU A 57 3.16 12.33 -9.23
N ARG A 58 3.73 12.37 -8.02
CA ARG A 58 4.33 13.59 -7.48
C ARG A 58 5.50 14.01 -8.37
N PRO A 59 5.72 15.33 -8.60
CA PRO A 59 6.87 15.80 -9.34
C PRO A 59 8.16 15.33 -8.66
N ALA A 60 9.17 15.02 -9.46
CA ALA A 60 10.50 14.77 -8.93
C ALA A 60 10.98 16.03 -8.19
N VAL A 61 11.48 15.84 -6.97
CA VAL A 61 12.24 16.88 -6.30
C VAL A 61 13.59 16.92 -7.01
N ILE A 62 13.85 17.99 -7.75
CA ILE A 62 15.12 18.26 -8.43
C ILE A 62 15.97 19.12 -7.51
#